data_AF-A0A496XPZ7-F1
#
_entry.id   AF-A0A496XPZ7-F1
#
_cell.length_a   1.000
_cell.length_b   1.000
_cell.length_c   1.000
_cell.angle_alpha   90.00
_cell.angle_beta   90.00
_cell.angle_gamma   90.00
#
_symmetry.space_group_name_H-M   'P 1'
#
loop_
_entity.id
_entity.type
_entity.pdbx_description
1 polymer ?
#
loop_
_entity_poly.entity_id
_entity_poly.type
_entity_poly.pdbx_seq_one_letter_code
_entity_poly.pdbx_strand_id
1 'polypeptide(L)'
;MKIFILLLLIPFSTWAKIFKCELNIASPGQTVKANQIQNFVKEVNFDTTSKQGKVISLGGINIYLWNKNFYVNLKYEEKVRNLSFTSQYFPARDSFSLEVKPHYQFKCSSRGAAKRVVSESKIDPQQSLDKYQRNLWIKTSSNLKFVYYQKNVVDRMRPIIFQNGMLYTADSSRDIQGNWCIFNVQVKLDEDTYINSGSKLQVMSFNKLSNNPTHNVYAYNFVDIVQGKKRSETSRYAPFSLECKIKKSQVFTLDLFKKITGNRLSLYIAKD
;
A
#
# COMPACT_ATOMS: atom_id res chain seq x y z
N MET A 1 -23.01 22.16 46.52
CA MET A 1 -23.33 21.81 45.12
C MET A 1 -22.27 20.81 44.65
N LYS A 2 -22.59 19.52 44.53
CA LYS A 2 -21.64 18.47 44.10
C LYS A 2 -21.87 18.20 42.61
N ILE A 3 -20.92 18.56 41.76
CA ILE A 3 -20.96 18.25 40.33
C ILE A 3 -20.50 16.80 40.17
N PHE A 4 -21.43 15.92 39.82
CA PHE A 4 -21.13 14.55 39.40
C PHE A 4 -20.77 14.60 37.91
N ILE A 5 -19.48 14.47 37.59
CA ILE A 5 -19.04 14.26 36.21
C ILE A 5 -19.20 12.77 35.93
N LEU A 6 -20.28 12.42 35.23
CA LEU A 6 -20.48 11.08 34.68
C LEU A 6 -19.53 10.91 33.49
N LEU A 7 -18.33 10.39 33.74
CA LEU A 7 -17.44 9.88 32.71
C LEU A 7 -18.11 8.67 32.05
N LEU A 8 -18.82 8.91 30.96
CA LEU A 8 -19.28 7.89 30.03
C LEU A 8 -18.05 7.18 29.44
N LEU A 9 -17.66 6.08 30.08
CA LEU A 9 -16.85 5.03 29.45
C LEU A 9 -17.68 4.49 28.30
N ILE A 10 -17.49 5.04 27.10
CA ILE A 10 -18.04 4.46 25.87
C ILE A 10 -17.32 3.10 25.73
N PRO A 11 -18.01 1.96 25.86
CA PRO A 11 -17.39 0.69 25.55
C PRO A 11 -17.09 0.74 24.05
N PHE A 12 -15.81 0.63 23.68
CA PHE A 12 -15.42 0.38 22.31
C PHE A 12 -16.07 -0.94 21.90
N SER A 13 -17.26 -0.86 21.30
CA SER A 13 -17.90 -1.99 20.67
C SER A 13 -16.95 -2.48 19.58
N THR A 14 -16.35 -3.64 19.77
CA THR A 14 -15.65 -4.35 18.71
C THR A 14 -16.73 -4.83 17.74
N TRP A 15 -17.04 -4.02 16.73
CA TRP A 15 -18.06 -4.36 15.74
C TRP A 15 -17.74 -5.71 15.10
N ALA A 16 -18.74 -6.58 15.05
CA ALA A 16 -18.66 -7.88 14.40
C ALA A 16 -18.16 -7.72 12.95
N LYS A 17 -17.09 -8.44 12.58
CA LYS A 17 -16.44 -8.29 11.28
C LYS A 17 -16.21 -9.66 10.66
N ILE A 18 -16.73 -9.87 9.46
CA ILE A 18 -16.49 -11.09 8.68
C ILE A 18 -15.40 -10.79 7.65
N PHE A 19 -14.25 -11.44 7.79
CA PHE A 19 -13.18 -11.43 6.81
C PHE A 19 -13.38 -12.54 5.78
N LYS A 20 -13.33 -12.21 4.49
CA LYS A 20 -13.13 -13.18 3.42
C LYS A 20 -11.63 -13.38 3.23
N CYS A 21 -11.16 -14.59 3.43
CA CYS A 21 -9.75 -14.96 3.43
C CYS A 21 -9.44 -15.89 2.27
N GLU A 22 -8.36 -15.63 1.55
CA GLU A 22 -7.90 -16.36 0.38
C GLU A 22 -6.45 -16.80 0.61
N LEU A 23 -6.17 -18.09 0.39
CA LEU A 23 -4.84 -18.64 0.23
C LEU A 23 -4.62 -18.97 -1.24
N ASN A 24 -3.62 -18.33 -1.85
CA ASN A 24 -3.20 -18.53 -3.22
C ASN A 24 -1.76 -19.06 -3.27
N ILE A 25 -1.57 -20.20 -3.93
CA ILE A 25 -0.28 -20.87 -4.10
C ILE A 25 0.22 -20.89 -5.56
N ALA A 26 -0.47 -20.20 -6.48
CA ALA A 26 -0.04 -20.09 -7.86
C ALA A 26 1.24 -19.24 -7.97
N SER A 27 2.13 -19.61 -8.88
CA SER A 27 3.32 -18.79 -9.16
C SER A 27 2.90 -17.42 -9.73
N PRO A 28 3.57 -16.32 -9.36
CA PRO A 28 3.28 -15.00 -9.92
C PRO A 28 3.34 -15.01 -11.46
N GLY A 29 2.27 -14.56 -12.11
CA GLY A 29 2.16 -14.55 -13.58
C GLY A 29 1.69 -15.87 -14.22
N GLN A 30 1.50 -16.93 -13.43
CA GLN A 30 0.92 -18.17 -13.93
C GLN A 30 -0.55 -17.97 -14.28
N THR A 31 -0.90 -18.18 -15.56
CA THR A 31 -2.30 -18.20 -15.98
C THR A 31 -2.90 -19.56 -15.65
N VAL A 32 -3.72 -19.62 -14.59
CA VAL A 32 -4.43 -20.83 -14.20
C VAL A 32 -5.77 -20.89 -14.95
N LYS A 33 -6.03 -22.00 -15.64
CA LYS A 33 -7.33 -22.22 -16.30
C LYS A 33 -8.45 -22.25 -15.26
N ALA A 34 -9.64 -21.75 -15.60
CA ALA A 34 -10.76 -21.63 -14.65
C ALA A 34 -11.10 -22.95 -13.94
N ASN A 35 -11.01 -24.08 -14.64
CA ASN A 35 -11.27 -25.42 -14.12
C ASN A 35 -10.17 -25.96 -13.17
N GLN A 36 -9.02 -25.30 -13.08
CA GLN A 36 -7.89 -25.69 -12.23
C GLN A 36 -7.71 -24.77 -11.01
N ILE A 37 -8.44 -23.65 -10.93
CA ILE A 37 -8.29 -22.63 -9.88
C ILE A 37 -8.37 -23.23 -8.47
N GLN A 38 -9.25 -24.21 -8.23
CA GLN A 38 -9.42 -24.83 -6.91
C GLN A 38 -8.17 -25.56 -6.40
N ASN A 39 -7.25 -25.94 -7.29
CA ASN A 39 -5.97 -26.55 -6.91
C ASN A 39 -4.94 -25.51 -6.43
N PHE A 40 -5.18 -24.22 -6.73
CA PHE A 40 -4.24 -23.12 -6.47
C PHE A 40 -4.79 -22.05 -5.54
N VAL A 41 -6.11 -21.97 -5.37
CA VAL A 41 -6.78 -20.94 -4.57
C VAL A 41 -7.83 -21.58 -3.66
N LYS A 42 -7.81 -21.21 -2.38
CA LYS A 42 -8.81 -21.63 -1.41
C LYS A 42 -9.29 -20.46 -0.57
N GLU A 43 -10.61 -20.32 -0.46
CA GLU A 43 -11.26 -19.22 0.25
C GLU A 43 -12.02 -19.71 1.48
N VAL A 44 -12.09 -18.87 2.53
CA VAL A 44 -12.93 -19.10 3.72
C VAL A 44 -13.43 -17.77 4.28
N ASN A 45 -14.61 -17.77 4.88
CA ASN A 45 -15.08 -16.66 5.70
C ASN A 45 -14.69 -16.88 7.17
N PHE A 46 -14.05 -15.87 7.76
CA PHE A 46 -13.65 -15.83 9.16
C PHE A 46 -14.40 -14.72 9.90
N ASP A 47 -15.22 -15.10 10.86
CA ASP A 47 -16.00 -14.18 11.69
C ASP A 47 -15.25 -13.85 12.98
N THR A 48 -14.97 -12.56 13.24
CA THR A 48 -14.26 -12.12 14.44
C THR A 48 -15.06 -12.28 15.73
N THR A 49 -16.37 -12.55 15.64
CA THR A 49 -17.22 -12.85 16.80
C THR A 49 -17.28 -14.32 17.15
N SER A 50 -16.89 -15.19 16.20
CA SER A 50 -16.88 -16.63 16.43
C SER A 50 -15.77 -17.03 17.39
N LYS A 51 -16.10 -17.88 18.36
CA LYS A 51 -15.13 -18.57 19.22
C LYS A 51 -14.42 -19.71 18.49
N GLN A 52 -14.98 -20.18 17.38
CA GLN A 52 -14.39 -21.26 16.59
C GLN A 52 -13.36 -20.70 15.61
N GLY A 53 -12.16 -21.27 15.64
CA GLY A 53 -11.13 -20.96 14.64
C GLY A 53 -11.49 -21.49 13.24
N LYS A 54 -10.78 -21.00 12.24
CA LYS A 54 -10.84 -21.50 10.85
C LYS A 54 -9.48 -22.01 10.42
N VAL A 55 -9.47 -23.04 9.58
CA VAL A 55 -8.25 -23.60 8.98
C VAL A 55 -8.41 -23.61 7.47
N ILE A 56 -7.39 -23.13 6.77
CA ILE A 56 -7.28 -23.17 5.31
C ILE A 56 -6.10 -24.06 4.98
N SER A 57 -6.38 -25.21 4.37
CA SER A 57 -5.36 -26.17 3.95
C SER A 57 -5.30 -26.27 2.44
N LEU A 58 -4.15 -25.98 1.85
CA LEU A 58 -3.91 -26.06 0.40
C LEU A 58 -2.42 -26.31 0.10
N GLY A 59 -2.11 -27.27 -0.79
CA GLY A 59 -0.75 -27.51 -1.26
C GLY A 59 0.31 -27.77 -0.17
N GLY A 60 -0.06 -28.46 0.92
CA GLY A 60 0.85 -28.73 2.05
C GLY A 60 1.04 -27.58 3.04
N ILE A 61 0.30 -26.48 2.85
CA ILE A 61 0.25 -25.31 3.73
C ILE A 61 -1.05 -25.34 4.54
N ASN A 62 -0.94 -25.01 5.82
CA ASN A 62 -2.07 -24.76 6.70
C ASN A 62 -2.00 -23.31 7.24
N ILE A 63 -3.13 -22.61 7.17
CA ILE A 63 -3.32 -21.32 7.82
C ILE A 63 -4.44 -21.45 8.84
N TYR A 64 -4.10 -21.23 10.10
CA TYR A 64 -5.03 -21.23 11.22
C TYR A 64 -5.38 -19.80 11.58
N LEU A 65 -6.67 -19.51 11.71
CA LEU A 65 -7.21 -18.20 12.12
C LEU A 65 -8.06 -18.39 13.37
N TRP A 66 -7.82 -17.59 14.41
CA TRP A 66 -8.67 -17.61 15.61
C TRP A 66 -8.64 -16.27 16.33
N ASN A 67 -9.67 -16.01 17.15
CA ASN A 67 -9.72 -14.82 17.99
C ASN A 67 -9.15 -15.15 19.38
N LYS A 68 -8.19 -14.35 19.87
CA LYS A 68 -7.65 -14.46 21.23
C LYS A 68 -7.16 -13.09 21.71
N ASN A 69 -7.50 -12.73 22.94
CA ASN A 69 -7.08 -11.47 23.59
C ASN A 69 -7.40 -10.22 22.76
N PHE A 70 -8.59 -10.14 22.15
CA PHE A 70 -9.00 -9.05 21.25
C PHE A 70 -8.21 -8.94 19.94
N TYR A 71 -7.39 -9.94 19.59
CA TYR A 71 -6.66 -10.02 18.33
C TYR A 71 -7.17 -11.16 17.45
N VAL A 72 -7.12 -10.94 16.14
CA VAL A 72 -7.14 -12.01 15.14
C VAL A 72 -5.72 -12.59 15.08
N ASN A 73 -5.58 -13.84 15.49
CA ASN A 73 -4.34 -14.57 15.46
C ASN A 73 -4.31 -15.42 14.19
N LEU A 74 -3.14 -15.51 13.59
CA LEU A 74 -2.87 -16.28 12.40
C LEU A 74 -1.63 -17.14 12.65
N LYS A 75 -1.74 -18.45 12.48
CA LYS A 75 -0.58 -19.36 12.42
C LYS A 75 -0.43 -19.90 11.01
N TYR A 76 0.76 -19.74 10.43
CA TYR A 76 1.16 -20.38 9.20
C TYR A 76 1.96 -21.63 9.55
N GLU A 77 1.66 -22.73 8.88
CA GLU A 77 2.46 -23.96 8.92
C GLU A 77 2.65 -24.53 7.52
N GLU A 78 3.85 -24.98 7.24
CA GLU A 78 4.20 -25.66 6.00
C GLU A 78 5.13 -26.83 6.29
N LYS A 79 4.66 -28.04 5.98
CA LYS A 79 5.38 -29.27 6.30
C LYS A 79 6.66 -29.44 5.49
N VAL A 80 6.61 -29.12 4.19
CA VAL A 80 7.71 -29.37 3.25
C VAL A 80 8.98 -28.61 3.63
N ARG A 81 8.82 -27.38 4.15
CA ARG A 81 9.94 -26.52 4.55
C ARG A 81 10.15 -26.46 6.07
N ASN A 82 9.39 -27.24 6.84
CA ASN A 82 9.35 -27.17 8.31
C ASN A 82 9.23 -25.72 8.82
N LEU A 83 8.39 -24.92 8.16
CA LEU A 83 8.24 -23.50 8.44
C LEU A 83 6.95 -23.26 9.24
N SER A 84 7.06 -22.61 10.39
CA SER A 84 5.91 -22.22 11.21
C SER A 84 6.14 -20.86 11.85
N PHE A 85 5.14 -19.99 11.76
CA PHE A 85 5.16 -18.70 12.45
C PHE A 85 3.75 -18.22 12.79
N THR A 86 3.66 -17.33 13.76
CA THR A 86 2.40 -16.74 14.22
C THR A 86 2.42 -15.23 14.03
N SER A 87 1.29 -14.65 13.67
CA SER A 87 1.09 -13.21 13.53
C SER A 87 -0.23 -12.80 14.19
N GLN A 88 -0.30 -11.54 14.63
CA GLN A 88 -1.47 -11.00 15.32
C GLN A 88 -1.93 -9.70 14.65
N TYR A 89 -3.24 -9.55 14.52
CA TYR A 89 -3.86 -8.41 13.86
C TYR A 89 -5.02 -7.87 14.70
N PHE A 90 -5.17 -6.55 14.73
CA PHE A 90 -6.36 -5.93 15.33
C PHE A 90 -7.60 -6.19 14.45
N PRO A 91 -8.73 -6.63 15.02
CA PRO A 91 -10.00 -6.84 14.30
C PRO A 91 -10.49 -5.60 13.55
N ALA A 92 -10.13 -4.40 14.02
CA ALA A 92 -10.48 -3.13 13.37
C ALA A 92 -9.89 -2.99 11.96
N ARG A 93 -8.81 -3.70 11.60
CA ARG A 93 -8.19 -3.62 10.27
C ARG A 93 -9.16 -4.05 9.17
N ASP A 94 -9.16 -3.35 8.04
CA ASP A 94 -9.99 -3.71 6.88
C ASP A 94 -9.43 -4.88 6.07
N SER A 95 -8.12 -5.12 6.20
CA SER A 95 -7.45 -6.27 5.61
C SER A 95 -6.13 -6.58 6.31
N PHE A 96 -5.65 -7.79 6.10
CA PHE A 96 -4.29 -8.23 6.45
C PHE A 96 -3.84 -9.30 5.45
N SER A 97 -2.53 -9.41 5.25
CA SER A 97 -1.96 -10.37 4.31
C SER A 97 -0.61 -10.88 4.78
N LEU A 98 -0.26 -12.06 4.30
CA LEU A 98 1.05 -12.68 4.46
C LEU A 98 1.54 -13.10 3.08
N GLU A 99 2.81 -12.86 2.82
CA GLU A 99 3.49 -13.38 1.64
C GLU A 99 4.69 -14.19 2.10
N VAL A 100 4.72 -15.47 1.72
CA VAL A 100 5.83 -16.36 2.00
C VAL A 100 6.42 -16.79 0.67
N LYS A 101 7.66 -16.35 0.41
CA LYS A 101 8.39 -16.72 -0.81
C LYS A 101 8.54 -18.25 -0.88
N PRO A 102 8.54 -18.86 -2.08
CA PRO A 102 8.56 -18.18 -3.37
C PRO A 102 7.18 -17.82 -3.95
N HIS A 103 6.06 -18.44 -3.54
CA HIS A 103 4.79 -18.35 -4.30
C HIS A 103 3.51 -18.27 -3.45
N TYR A 104 3.59 -17.99 -2.15
CA TYR A 104 2.42 -18.08 -1.28
C TYR A 104 1.91 -16.72 -0.88
N GLN A 105 0.66 -16.42 -1.26
CA GLN A 105 -0.03 -15.22 -0.84
C GLN A 105 -1.27 -15.60 -0.06
N PHE A 106 -1.35 -15.12 1.17
CA PHE A 106 -2.54 -15.16 1.99
C PHE A 106 -3.09 -13.76 2.20
N LYS A 107 -4.40 -13.57 2.06
CA LYS A 107 -5.04 -12.28 2.26
C LYS A 107 -6.42 -12.46 2.88
N CYS A 108 -6.75 -11.63 3.87
CA CYS A 108 -8.10 -11.48 4.41
C CYS A 108 -8.60 -10.06 4.20
N SER A 109 -9.86 -9.90 3.80
CA SER A 109 -10.53 -8.60 3.76
C SER A 109 -11.96 -8.66 4.29
N SER A 110 -12.32 -7.68 5.12
CA SER A 110 -13.65 -7.61 5.73
C SER A 110 -14.73 -7.06 4.80
N ARG A 111 -14.31 -6.42 3.70
CA ARG A 111 -15.18 -6.17 2.56
C ARG A 111 -15.07 -7.43 1.71
N GLY A 112 -16.20 -8.05 1.42
CA GLY A 112 -16.23 -9.23 0.57
C GLY A 112 -15.34 -9.03 -0.65
N ALA A 113 -14.64 -10.08 -1.05
CA ALA A 113 -13.82 -10.18 -2.25
C ALA A 113 -14.60 -9.94 -3.57
N ALA A 114 -15.59 -9.04 -3.59
CA ALA A 114 -15.72 -8.17 -4.73
C ALA A 114 -14.34 -7.52 -4.89
N LYS A 115 -13.62 -7.91 -5.96
CA LYS A 115 -12.85 -6.92 -6.69
C LYS A 115 -13.80 -5.73 -6.82
N ARG A 116 -13.66 -4.69 -5.97
CA ARG A 116 -14.12 -3.38 -6.37
C ARG A 116 -13.41 -3.21 -7.70
N VAL A 117 -14.15 -3.36 -8.79
CA VAL A 117 -13.84 -2.64 -10.00
C VAL A 117 -13.91 -1.22 -9.51
N VAL A 118 -12.75 -0.74 -9.04
CA VAL A 118 -12.55 0.66 -8.78
C VAL A 118 -12.92 1.26 -10.12
N SER A 119 -14.09 1.89 -10.20
CA SER A 119 -14.42 2.65 -11.38
C SER A 119 -13.43 3.79 -11.36
N GLU A 120 -12.34 3.61 -12.09
CA GLU A 120 -11.31 4.61 -12.27
C GLU A 120 -12.02 5.79 -12.90
N SER A 121 -12.27 6.83 -12.11
CA SER A 121 -12.79 8.07 -12.68
C SER A 121 -11.64 8.65 -13.47
N LYS A 122 -11.82 8.86 -14.77
CA LYS A 122 -10.80 9.52 -15.59
C LYS A 122 -10.54 10.91 -15.00
N ILE A 123 -9.32 11.11 -14.52
CA ILE A 123 -8.80 12.44 -14.22
C ILE A 123 -8.67 13.17 -15.56
N ASP A 124 -9.26 14.36 -15.65
CA ASP A 124 -9.10 15.21 -16.83
C ASP A 124 -7.60 15.52 -17.03
N PRO A 125 -7.02 15.19 -18.20
CA PRO A 125 -5.60 15.38 -18.48
C PRO A 125 -5.07 16.79 -18.28
N GLN A 126 -5.92 17.80 -18.52
CA GLN A 126 -5.56 19.22 -18.52
C GLN A 126 -5.95 19.94 -17.24
N GLN A 127 -6.75 19.29 -16.39
CA GLN A 127 -7.15 19.89 -15.13
C GLN A 127 -6.02 19.84 -14.10
N SER A 128 -5.95 20.89 -13.28
CA SER A 128 -4.97 20.96 -12.19
C SER A 128 -5.19 19.87 -11.15
N LEU A 129 -4.12 19.16 -10.81
CA LEU A 129 -4.13 17.98 -9.94
C LEU A 129 -4.41 18.31 -8.46
N ASP A 130 -4.24 19.56 -8.04
CA ASP A 130 -4.61 20.02 -6.69
C ASP A 130 -6.11 20.00 -6.41
N LYS A 131 -6.96 19.80 -7.42
CA LYS A 131 -8.39 19.53 -7.22
C LYS A 131 -8.66 18.13 -6.67
N TYR A 132 -7.74 17.19 -6.85
CA TYR A 132 -7.94 15.78 -6.52
C TYR A 132 -7.23 15.41 -5.21
N GLN A 133 -7.76 15.92 -4.09
CA GLN A 133 -7.12 15.81 -2.77
C GLN A 133 -7.49 14.54 -1.99
N ARG A 134 -8.57 13.84 -2.40
CA ARG A 134 -9.10 12.66 -1.71
C ARG A 134 -9.25 11.49 -2.67
N ASN A 135 -9.21 10.28 -2.13
CA ASN A 135 -9.40 9.02 -2.87
C ASN A 135 -8.48 8.86 -4.10
N LEU A 136 -7.32 9.53 -4.06
CA LEU A 136 -6.30 9.44 -5.09
C LEU A 136 -5.46 8.19 -4.88
N TRP A 137 -5.16 7.51 -5.96
CA TRP A 137 -4.28 6.36 -5.98
C TRP A 137 -3.20 6.54 -7.03
N ILE A 138 -2.02 6.02 -6.71
CA ILE A 138 -0.88 5.94 -7.62
C ILE A 138 -0.68 4.47 -7.98
N LYS A 139 -0.67 4.18 -9.28
CA LYS A 139 -0.30 2.86 -9.79
C LYS A 139 1.05 2.94 -10.46
N THR A 140 1.92 1.98 -10.15
CA THR A 140 3.16 1.78 -10.89
C THR A 140 2.84 1.07 -12.22
N SER A 141 3.36 1.60 -13.31
CA SER A 141 3.21 1.01 -14.65
C SER A 141 4.48 0.30 -15.11
N SER A 142 5.58 0.45 -14.37
CA SER A 142 6.84 -0.24 -14.54
C SER A 142 7.41 -0.67 -13.19
N ASN A 143 8.37 -1.59 -13.19
CA ASN A 143 9.17 -1.88 -12.00
C ASN A 143 10.00 -0.65 -11.61
N LEU A 144 10.02 -0.32 -10.33
CA LEU A 144 10.81 0.79 -9.77
C LEU A 144 11.87 0.23 -8.83
N LYS A 145 13.13 0.55 -9.10
CA LYS A 145 14.29 0.10 -8.32
C LYS A 145 14.78 1.23 -7.42
N PHE A 146 14.71 1.02 -6.11
CA PHE A 146 15.26 1.88 -5.08
C PHE A 146 16.62 1.34 -4.68
N VAL A 147 17.67 2.04 -5.09
CA VAL A 147 19.06 1.61 -4.85
C VAL A 147 19.41 1.72 -3.37
N TYR A 148 20.03 0.67 -2.83
CA TYR A 148 20.41 0.59 -1.41
C TYR A 148 21.49 1.61 -1.02
N TYR A 149 22.58 1.64 -1.77
CA TYR A 149 23.73 2.48 -1.47
C TYR A 149 23.56 3.85 -2.14
N GLN A 150 23.23 4.86 -1.34
CA GLN A 150 23.19 6.25 -1.75
C GLN A 150 23.92 7.08 -0.70
N LYS A 151 24.92 7.87 -1.10
CA LYS A 151 25.82 8.59 -0.18
C LYS A 151 25.08 9.65 0.64
N ASN A 152 24.04 10.26 0.07
CA ASN A 152 23.34 11.41 0.65
C ASN A 152 21.99 11.07 1.30
N VAL A 153 21.82 9.84 1.82
CA VAL A 153 20.55 9.41 2.39
C VAL A 153 20.61 9.25 3.91
N VAL A 154 19.69 9.96 4.58
CA VAL A 154 19.43 9.87 6.02
C VAL A 154 18.35 8.80 6.27
N ASP A 155 18.50 7.98 7.31
CA ASP A 155 17.45 7.16 7.94
C ASP A 155 16.61 6.22 7.05
N ARG A 156 17.24 5.23 6.40
CA ARG A 156 16.53 4.16 5.63
C ARG A 156 15.49 4.67 4.61
N MET A 157 15.53 5.96 4.24
CA MET A 157 14.57 6.58 3.32
C MET A 157 15.18 6.63 1.93
N ARG A 158 14.78 5.73 1.02
CA ARG A 158 15.35 5.66 -0.32
C ARG A 158 14.49 6.42 -1.33
N PRO A 159 15.06 7.41 -2.05
CA PRO A 159 14.36 8.09 -3.13
C PRO A 159 14.64 7.48 -4.51
N ILE A 160 13.65 7.61 -5.39
CA ILE A 160 13.81 7.68 -6.84
C ILE A 160 13.29 9.05 -7.29
N ILE A 161 14.04 9.72 -8.16
CA ILE A 161 13.67 11.02 -8.69
C ILE A 161 13.30 10.87 -10.16
N PHE A 162 12.17 11.44 -10.56
CA PHE A 162 11.63 11.45 -11.91
C PHE A 162 11.77 12.86 -12.49
N GLN A 163 12.34 12.97 -13.68
CA GLN A 163 12.41 14.23 -14.41
C GLN A 163 12.44 13.95 -15.91
N ASN A 164 11.54 14.59 -16.67
CA ASN A 164 11.42 14.44 -18.13
C ASN A 164 11.42 12.98 -18.62
N GLY A 165 10.80 12.08 -17.85
CA GLY A 165 10.72 10.66 -18.19
C GLY A 165 11.98 9.85 -17.90
N MET A 166 12.97 10.43 -17.23
CA MET A 166 14.18 9.76 -16.76
C MET A 166 14.12 9.51 -15.26
N LEU A 167 14.87 8.50 -14.80
CA LEU A 167 15.02 8.16 -13.38
C LEU A 167 16.41 8.55 -12.90
N TYR A 168 16.47 9.18 -11.73
CA TYR A 168 17.69 9.63 -11.07
C TYR A 168 17.71 9.09 -9.64
N THR A 169 18.91 8.82 -9.13
CA THR A 169 19.12 8.58 -7.70
C THR A 169 19.32 9.91 -6.98
N ALA A 170 19.35 9.89 -5.64
CA ALA A 170 19.67 11.08 -4.84
C ALA A 170 21.01 11.72 -5.25
N ASP A 171 21.98 10.87 -5.59
CA ASP A 171 23.36 11.25 -5.88
C ASP A 171 23.60 11.66 -7.35
N SER A 172 22.60 11.49 -8.22
CA SER A 172 22.74 11.83 -9.64
C SER A 172 22.59 13.33 -9.88
N SER A 173 23.40 13.89 -10.77
CA SER A 173 23.20 15.26 -11.28
C SER A 173 21.87 15.36 -12.04
N ARG A 174 21.08 16.40 -11.74
CA ARG A 174 19.79 16.67 -12.38
C ARG A 174 19.55 18.17 -12.50
N ASP A 175 18.59 18.56 -13.33
CA ASP A 175 18.14 19.95 -13.39
C ASP A 175 17.29 20.27 -12.15
N ILE A 176 17.90 20.91 -11.16
CA ILE A 176 17.23 21.30 -9.92
C ILE A 176 16.23 22.44 -10.11
N GLN A 177 16.33 23.19 -11.21
CA GLN A 177 15.43 24.29 -11.54
C GLN A 177 14.24 23.84 -12.38
N GLY A 178 14.31 22.66 -13.00
CA GLY A 178 13.22 22.05 -13.76
C GLY A 178 12.13 21.45 -12.88
N ASN A 179 11.06 20.96 -13.52
CA ASN A 179 10.04 20.19 -12.81
C ASN A 179 10.54 18.76 -12.55
N TRP A 180 10.25 18.22 -11.38
CA TRP A 180 10.59 16.85 -11.03
C TRP A 180 9.68 16.31 -9.94
N CYS A 181 9.63 14.98 -9.81
CA CYS A 181 8.98 14.31 -8.69
C CYS A 181 9.99 13.41 -7.97
N ILE A 182 9.91 13.31 -6.64
CA ILE A 182 10.69 12.36 -5.84
C ILE A 182 9.72 11.41 -5.17
N PHE A 183 9.94 10.12 -5.38
CA PHE A 183 9.23 9.07 -4.68
C PHE A 183 10.14 8.52 -3.60
N ASN A 184 9.72 8.66 -2.35
CA ASN A 184 10.41 8.16 -1.19
C ASN A 184 9.75 6.88 -0.66
N VAL A 185 10.57 5.88 -0.35
CA VAL A 185 10.17 4.69 0.39
C VAL A 185 11.04 4.54 1.62
N GLN A 186 10.45 4.08 2.72
CA GLN A 186 11.21 3.62 3.86
C GLN A 186 11.58 2.16 3.65
N VAL A 187 12.86 1.86 3.49
CA VAL A 187 13.36 0.48 3.39
C VAL A 187 13.51 -0.14 4.78
N LYS A 188 13.30 -1.45 4.87
CA LYS A 188 13.44 -2.22 6.12
C LYS A 188 14.66 -3.13 6.12
N LEU A 189 15.20 -3.41 4.93
CA LEU A 189 16.32 -4.29 4.68
C LEU A 189 17.47 -3.51 4.04
N ASP A 190 18.68 -4.01 4.25
CA ASP A 190 19.91 -3.43 3.75
C ASP A 190 20.24 -3.93 2.33
N GLU A 191 19.29 -3.79 1.40
CA GLU A 191 19.40 -4.25 0.02
C GLU A 191 18.55 -3.42 -0.94
N ASP A 192 18.80 -3.57 -2.25
CA ASP A 192 18.00 -2.93 -3.28
C ASP A 192 16.52 -3.32 -3.13
N THR A 193 15.65 -2.31 -3.14
CA THR A 193 14.21 -2.50 -2.95
C THR A 193 13.48 -2.27 -4.27
N TYR A 194 12.50 -3.14 -4.57
CA TYR A 194 11.73 -3.07 -5.80
C TYR A 194 10.26 -2.88 -5.50
N ILE A 195 9.63 -1.92 -6.20
CA ILE A 195 8.17 -1.85 -6.31
C ILE A 195 7.80 -2.38 -7.69
N ASN A 196 7.07 -3.50 -7.71
CA ASN A 196 6.69 -4.17 -8.95
C ASN A 196 5.67 -3.34 -9.75
N SER A 197 5.64 -3.52 -11.06
CA SER A 197 4.59 -2.99 -11.92
C SER A 197 3.20 -3.48 -11.48
N GLY A 198 2.19 -2.64 -11.64
CA GLY A 198 0.82 -2.89 -11.22
C GLY A 198 0.54 -2.61 -9.74
N SER A 199 1.55 -2.26 -8.93
CA SER A 199 1.37 -1.92 -7.52
C SER A 199 0.48 -0.70 -7.37
N LYS A 200 -0.55 -0.80 -6.53
CA LYS A 200 -1.51 0.28 -6.25
C LYS A 200 -1.25 0.84 -4.87
N LEU A 201 -0.98 2.14 -4.81
CA LEU A 201 -0.62 2.88 -3.61
C LEU A 201 -1.71 3.91 -3.30
N GLN A 202 -2.35 3.76 -2.15
CA GLN A 202 -3.38 4.71 -1.70
C GLN A 202 -2.73 5.96 -1.14
N VAL A 203 -3.11 7.13 -1.66
CA VAL A 203 -2.73 8.42 -1.07
C VAL A 203 -3.60 8.66 0.14
N MET A 204 -2.96 8.84 1.29
CA MET A 204 -3.59 9.07 2.59
C MET A 204 -3.85 10.55 2.84
N SER A 205 -2.90 11.39 2.46
CA SER A 205 -3.05 12.84 2.56
C SER A 205 -2.34 13.54 1.41
N PHE A 206 -2.84 14.73 1.10
CA PHE A 206 -2.28 15.61 0.09
C PHE A 206 -1.99 16.96 0.74
N ASN A 207 -0.84 17.55 0.40
CA ASN A 207 -0.51 18.91 0.78
C ASN A 207 0.13 19.66 -0.40
N LYS A 208 -0.13 20.96 -0.49
CA LYS A 208 0.52 21.86 -1.45
C LYS A 208 1.28 22.95 -0.68
N LEU A 209 2.59 22.96 -0.83
CA LEU A 209 3.47 23.96 -0.22
C LEU A 209 3.88 24.98 -1.30
N SER A 210 3.59 26.25 -1.05
CA SER A 210 3.84 27.35 -2.00
C SER A 210 4.85 28.38 -1.48
N ASN A 211 5.59 28.04 -0.42
CA ASN A 211 6.54 28.92 0.28
C ASN A 211 7.87 29.11 -0.47
N ASN A 212 8.18 28.29 -1.47
CA ASN A 212 9.36 28.47 -2.31
C ASN A 212 9.09 29.56 -3.39
N PRO A 213 10.04 30.46 -3.69
CA PRO A 213 9.82 31.55 -4.63
C PRO A 213 9.61 31.08 -6.08
N THR A 214 10.15 29.94 -6.48
CA THR A 214 10.17 29.48 -7.88
C THR A 214 9.26 28.29 -8.14
N HIS A 215 8.98 27.47 -7.11
CA HIS A 215 8.22 26.23 -7.25
C HIS A 215 7.08 26.12 -6.24
N ASN A 216 6.03 25.41 -6.63
CA ASN A 216 5.07 24.79 -5.73
C ASN A 216 5.48 23.32 -5.51
N VAL A 217 5.33 22.82 -4.29
CA VAL A 217 5.57 21.41 -3.95
C VAL A 217 4.23 20.73 -3.70
N TYR A 218 3.91 19.72 -4.50
CA TYR A 218 2.72 18.90 -4.37
C TYR A 218 3.13 17.58 -3.70
N ALA A 219 2.72 17.37 -2.46
CA ALA A 219 3.12 16.23 -1.64
C ALA A 219 1.94 15.25 -1.47
N TYR A 220 2.09 14.05 -2.01
CA TYR A 220 1.18 12.92 -1.84
C TYR A 220 1.78 11.96 -0.81
N ASN A 221 1.18 11.87 0.36
CA ASN A 221 1.67 11.01 1.43
C ASN A 221 0.92 9.68 1.43
N PHE A 222 1.67 8.58 1.57
CA PHE A 222 1.12 7.22 1.67
C PHE A 222 1.00 6.74 3.12
N VAL A 223 1.48 7.56 4.06
CA VAL A 223 1.43 7.32 5.51
C VAL A 223 0.44 8.27 6.15
N ASP A 224 -0.37 7.75 7.08
CA ASP A 224 -1.21 8.58 7.94
C ASP A 224 -0.36 9.01 9.14
N ILE A 225 0.23 10.21 9.04
CA ILE A 225 1.11 10.76 10.08
C ILE A 225 0.33 11.01 11.38
N VAL A 226 -0.94 11.42 11.28
CA VAL A 226 -1.79 11.76 12.43
C VAL A 226 -2.14 10.50 13.23
N GLN A 227 -2.40 9.37 12.55
CA GLN A 227 -2.70 8.10 13.22
C GLN A 227 -1.48 7.18 13.38
N GLY A 228 -0.30 7.58 12.91
CA GLY A 228 0.91 6.75 12.89
C GLY A 228 0.77 5.45 12.05
N LYS A 229 -0.19 5.38 11.12
CA LYS A 229 -0.53 4.14 10.38
C LYS A 229 0.06 4.15 8.97
N LYS A 230 0.78 3.08 8.62
CA LYS A 230 1.31 2.82 7.27
C LYS A 230 0.44 1.76 6.59
N ARG A 231 -0.53 2.17 5.76
CA ARG A 231 -1.54 1.24 5.19
C ARG A 231 -1.01 0.37 4.03
N SER A 232 0.08 0.78 3.38
CA SER A 232 0.64 0.11 2.20
C SER A 232 2.03 -0.53 2.44
N GLU A 233 2.31 -0.90 3.69
CA GLU A 233 3.61 -1.43 4.10
C GLU A 233 3.76 -2.92 3.75
N THR A 234 4.97 -3.29 3.32
CA THR A 234 5.39 -4.68 3.08
C THR A 234 6.43 -5.12 4.13
N SER A 235 6.88 -6.36 4.07
CA SER A 235 8.01 -6.84 4.87
C SER A 235 9.34 -6.14 4.52
N ARG A 236 9.45 -5.54 3.33
CA ARG A 236 10.70 -4.98 2.80
C ARG A 236 10.73 -3.45 2.79
N TYR A 237 9.58 -2.81 2.62
CA TYR A 237 9.49 -1.36 2.54
C TYR A 237 8.10 -0.83 2.89
N ALA A 238 8.02 0.45 3.21
CA ALA A 238 6.79 1.21 3.26
C ALA A 238 6.86 2.39 2.29
N PRO A 239 5.92 2.55 1.34
CA PRO A 239 5.77 3.80 0.61
C PRO A 239 5.57 4.96 1.59
N PHE A 240 6.27 6.07 1.37
CA PHE A 240 6.25 7.19 2.31
C PHE A 240 5.61 8.44 1.70
N SER A 241 6.26 9.05 0.72
CA SER A 241 5.76 10.23 0.01
C SER A 241 6.12 10.22 -1.47
N LEU A 242 5.26 10.79 -2.31
CA LEU A 242 5.59 11.23 -3.66
C LEU A 242 5.44 12.75 -3.68
N GLU A 243 6.52 13.47 -3.91
CA GLU A 243 6.55 14.94 -3.91
C GLU A 243 6.94 15.45 -5.28
N CYS A 244 6.12 16.31 -5.87
CA CYS A 244 6.40 16.93 -7.17
C CYS A 244 6.67 18.42 -7.01
N LYS A 245 7.88 18.86 -7.41
CA LYS A 245 8.25 20.28 -7.48
C LYS A 245 7.95 20.80 -8.88
N ILE A 246 7.04 21.77 -8.96
CA ILE A 246 6.52 22.32 -10.21
C ILE A 246 6.72 23.83 -10.22
N LYS A 247 7.28 24.37 -11.29
CA LYS A 247 7.46 25.82 -11.45
C LYS A 247 6.14 26.56 -11.24
N LYS A 248 6.17 27.68 -10.51
CA LYS A 248 4.97 28.50 -10.26
C LYS A 248 4.31 29.04 -11.53
N SER A 249 5.06 29.17 -12.62
CA SER A 249 4.56 29.56 -13.94
C SER A 249 3.79 28.45 -14.67
N GLN A 250 3.68 27.24 -14.11
CA GLN A 250 3.03 26.10 -14.75
C GLN A 250 1.95 25.49 -13.85
N VAL A 251 0.88 25.04 -14.49
CA VAL A 251 -0.19 24.29 -13.83
C VAL A 251 0.21 22.82 -13.75
N PHE A 252 0.08 22.21 -12.58
CA PHE A 252 0.40 20.80 -12.42
C PHE A 252 -0.77 19.92 -12.89
N THR A 253 -0.72 19.52 -14.16
CA THR A 253 -1.73 18.68 -14.80
C THR A 253 -1.30 17.21 -14.86
N LEU A 254 -2.22 16.31 -15.21
CA LEU A 254 -1.90 14.90 -15.40
C LEU A 254 -0.92 14.68 -16.57
N ASP A 255 -1.01 15.49 -17.63
CA ASP A 255 -0.06 15.40 -18.75
C ASP A 255 1.35 15.84 -18.34
N LEU A 256 1.46 16.90 -17.52
CA LEU A 256 2.75 17.29 -16.95
C LEU A 256 3.30 16.20 -16.03
N PHE A 257 2.45 15.57 -15.21
CA PHE A 257 2.84 14.44 -14.37
C PHE A 257 3.37 13.26 -15.19
N LYS A 258 2.69 12.88 -16.27
CA LYS A 258 3.13 11.83 -17.20
C LYS A 258 4.46 12.18 -17.86
N LYS A 259 4.64 13.44 -18.29
CA LYS A 259 5.90 13.93 -18.86
C LYS A 259 7.05 13.82 -17.86
N ILE A 260 6.83 14.20 -16.60
CA ILE A 260 7.85 14.10 -15.55
C ILE A 260 8.21 12.64 -15.27
N THR A 261 7.21 11.78 -15.11
CA THR A 261 7.39 10.37 -14.69
C THR A 261 7.69 9.40 -15.83
N GLY A 262 7.52 9.82 -17.08
CA GLY A 262 7.71 8.98 -18.27
C GLY A 262 6.75 7.80 -18.31
N ASN A 263 5.49 8.03 -17.94
CA ASN A 263 4.43 7.02 -17.83
C ASN A 263 4.70 5.86 -16.85
N ARG A 264 5.76 5.94 -16.02
CA ARG A 264 6.07 4.91 -15.01
C ARG A 264 5.09 4.92 -13.84
N LEU A 265 4.44 6.06 -13.61
CA LEU A 265 3.40 6.23 -12.62
C LEU A 265 2.13 6.72 -13.31
N SER A 266 0.98 6.26 -12.83
CA SER A 266 -0.33 6.75 -13.25
C SER A 266 -1.17 7.11 -12.03
N LEU A 267 -1.91 8.21 -12.14
CA LEU A 267 -2.87 8.66 -11.13
C LEU A 267 -4.28 8.24 -11.52
N TYR A 268 -5.07 7.80 -10.55
CA TYR A 268 -6.50 7.55 -10.72
C TYR A 268 -7.26 7.83 -9.43
N ILE A 269 -8.56 8.09 -9.57
CA ILE A 269 -9.47 8.28 -8.43
C ILE A 269 -10.25 6.99 -8.25
N ALA A 270 -10.26 6.48 -7.03
CA ALA A 270 -11.16 5.40 -6.66
C ALA A 270 -12.50 5.94 -6.18
N LYS A 271 -13.60 5.57 -6.84
CA LYS A 271 -14.93 5.74 -6.24
C LYS A 271 -15.09 4.69 -5.14
N ASP A 272 -15.52 5.15 -3.97
CA ASP A 272 -15.97 4.27 -2.89
C ASP A 272 -17.33 3.64 -3.23
#